data_AF-A0A0G9KNQ2-F1
#
_entry.id   AF-A0A0G9KNQ2-F1
#
_cell.length_a   1.000
_cell.length_b   1.000
_cell.length_c   1.000
_cell.angle_alpha   90.00
_cell.angle_beta   90.00
_cell.angle_gamma   90.00
#
_symmetry.space_group_name_H-M   'P 1'
#
loop_
_entity.id
_entity.type
_entity.pdbx_description
1 polymer ?
#
loop_
_entity_poly.entity_id
_entity_poly.type
_entity_poly.pdbx_seq_one_letter_code
_entity_poly.pdbx_strand_id
1 'polypeptide(L)'
;MTKADLEDFIKCYNVDNRHQRIETEKFKKFTYDEIIKRDNTNLDIFWLKDESVEDSANLPEPKVSIEDILENLEYVKSEFEEINEELGK
;
A
#
# COMPACT_ATOMS: atom_id res chain seq x y z
N MET A 1 -17.84 -12.44 -10.70
CA MET A 1 -18.70 -11.24 -10.74
C MET A 1 -20.08 -11.59 -11.23
N THR A 2 -21.09 -11.19 -10.48
CA THR A 2 -22.52 -11.33 -10.79
C THR A 2 -23.20 -9.96 -10.71
N LYS A 3 -24.46 -9.88 -11.14
CA LYS A 3 -25.25 -8.64 -11.01
C LYS A 3 -25.37 -8.18 -9.55
N ALA A 4 -25.48 -9.13 -8.62
CA ALA A 4 -25.62 -8.85 -7.19
C ALA A 4 -24.43 -8.03 -6.65
N ASP A 5 -23.22 -8.27 -7.17
CA ASP A 5 -22.01 -7.55 -6.77
C ASP A 5 -22.05 -6.05 -7.12
N LEU A 6 -22.92 -5.64 -8.05
CA LEU A 6 -23.07 -4.26 -8.53
C LEU A 6 -24.28 -3.53 -7.94
N GLU A 7 -25.14 -4.20 -7.19
CA GLU A 7 -26.41 -3.61 -6.72
C GLU A 7 -26.18 -2.39 -5.81
N ASP A 8 -25.20 -2.48 -4.91
CA ASP A 8 -24.85 -1.37 -4.02
C ASP A 8 -24.32 -0.16 -4.80
N PHE A 9 -23.45 -0.41 -5.79
CA PHE A 9 -22.94 0.64 -6.68
C PHE A 9 -24.07 1.32 -7.45
N ILE A 10 -24.99 0.55 -8.05
CA ILE A 10 -26.12 1.08 -8.82
C ILE A 10 -26.99 1.99 -7.94
N LYS A 11 -27.26 1.55 -6.71
CA LYS A 11 -28.03 2.32 -5.73
C LYS A 11 -27.32 3.63 -5.35
N CYS A 12 -26.01 3.59 -5.06
CA CYS A 12 -25.24 4.77 -4.70
C CYS A 12 -25.06 5.75 -5.88
N TYR A 13 -24.91 5.22 -7.09
CA TYR A 13 -24.75 6.00 -8.31
C TYR A 13 -25.98 6.85 -8.62
N ASN A 14 -27.18 6.39 -8.24
CA ASN A 14 -28.45 7.09 -8.40
C ASN A 14 -28.64 7.64 -9.83
N VAL A 15 -28.96 6.76 -10.77
CA VAL A 15 -29.13 7.10 -12.20
C VAL A 15 -30.20 8.18 -12.42
N ASP A 16 -31.27 8.16 -11.63
CA ASP A 16 -32.37 9.11 -11.74
C ASP A 16 -31.94 10.53 -11.36
N ASN A 17 -31.04 10.68 -10.38
CA ASN A 17 -30.47 11.98 -10.01
C ASN A 17 -29.05 11.88 -9.42
N ARG A 18 -28.04 12.07 -10.29
CA ARG A 18 -26.62 12.07 -9.91
C ARG A 18 -26.22 13.14 -8.88
N HIS A 19 -27.04 14.17 -8.68
CA HIS A 19 -26.77 15.22 -7.69
C HIS A 19 -27.20 14.81 -6.28
N GLN A 20 -28.00 13.74 -6.16
CA GLN A 20 -28.45 13.14 -4.91
C GLN A 20 -27.78 11.78 -4.67
N ARG A 21 -26.53 11.64 -5.11
CA ARG A 21 -25.70 10.47 -4.76
C ARG A 21 -25.39 10.48 -3.27
N ILE A 22 -25.41 9.31 -2.68
CA ILE A 22 -25.18 9.11 -1.24
C ILE A 22 -23.83 8.41 -1.10
N GLU A 23 -22.97 8.97 -0.26
CA GLU A 23 -21.71 8.32 0.07
C GLU A 23 -21.95 7.10 0.96
N THR A 24 -21.18 6.05 0.71
CA THR A 24 -21.07 4.87 1.56
C THR A 24 -19.59 4.63 1.85
N GLU A 25 -19.28 3.58 2.61
CA GLU A 25 -17.90 3.16 2.82
C GLU A 25 -17.13 2.99 1.49
N LYS A 26 -17.76 2.29 0.52
CA LYS A 26 -17.17 1.96 -0.79
C LYS A 26 -17.55 2.93 -1.91
N PHE A 27 -18.27 4.00 -1.61
CA PHE A 27 -18.66 5.04 -2.58
C PHE A 27 -18.41 6.44 -2.00
N LYS A 28 -17.33 7.10 -2.44
CA LYS A 28 -16.92 8.41 -1.91
C LYS A 28 -16.84 9.46 -3.00
N LYS A 29 -17.27 10.69 -2.71
CA LYS A 29 -17.07 11.85 -3.61
C LYS A 29 -15.78 12.56 -3.24
N PHE A 30 -15.12 13.07 -4.28
CA PHE A 30 -14.01 14.01 -4.14
C PHE A 30 -14.39 15.28 -4.90
N THR A 31 -14.18 16.41 -4.25
CA THR A 31 -14.35 17.73 -4.85
C THR A 31 -13.24 18.01 -5.84
N TYR A 32 -13.48 18.95 -6.76
CA TYR A 32 -12.46 19.40 -7.70
C TYR A 32 -11.19 19.89 -6.98
N ASP A 33 -11.36 20.67 -5.91
CA ASP A 33 -10.25 21.21 -5.13
C ASP A 33 -9.41 20.13 -4.45
N GLU A 34 -10.02 19.02 -4.03
CA GLU A 34 -9.29 17.87 -3.49
C GLU A 34 -8.49 17.16 -4.58
N ILE A 35 -9.02 17.06 -5.79
CA ILE A 35 -8.37 16.37 -6.92
C ILE A 35 -7.19 17.20 -7.45
N ILE A 36 -7.38 18.51 -7.64
CA ILE A 36 -6.36 19.37 -8.26
C ILE A 36 -5.14 19.62 -7.35
N LYS A 37 -5.32 19.45 -6.03
CA LYS A 37 -4.23 19.56 -5.04
C LYS A 37 -3.37 18.30 -4.97
N ARG A 38 -3.80 17.18 -5.56
CA ARG A 38 -3.02 15.94 -5.58
C ARG A 38 -1.82 16.11 -6.50
N ASP A 39 -0.74 15.41 -6.17
CA ASP A 39 0.43 15.34 -7.02
C ASP A 39 0.02 14.89 -8.44
N ASN A 40 0.47 15.65 -9.44
CA ASN A 40 0.16 15.44 -10.85
C ASN A 40 -1.35 15.33 -11.19
N THR A 41 -2.26 15.82 -10.34
CA THR A 41 -3.71 15.62 -10.51
C THR A 41 -4.07 14.13 -10.65
N ASN A 42 -3.38 13.26 -9.91
CA ASN A 42 -3.53 11.82 -10.04
C ASN A 42 -4.93 11.33 -9.56
N LEU A 43 -5.64 10.63 -10.45
CA LEU A 43 -6.98 10.07 -10.21
C LEU A 43 -6.98 8.65 -9.64
N ASP A 44 -5.80 8.04 -9.47
CA ASP A 44 -5.63 6.80 -8.73
C ASP A 44 -5.82 7.09 -7.24
N ILE A 45 -7.08 6.98 -6.79
CA ILE A 45 -7.54 7.41 -5.47
C ILE A 45 -8.08 6.21 -4.70
N PHE A 46 -7.39 5.87 -3.62
CA PHE A 46 -7.82 4.90 -2.62
C PHE A 46 -8.04 5.63 -1.29
N TRP A 47 -9.15 5.34 -0.61
CA TRP A 47 -9.47 5.90 0.72
C TRP A 47 -9.84 4.84 1.75
N LEU A 48 -10.04 3.60 1.32
CA LEU A 48 -10.20 2.45 2.20
C LEU A 48 -8.84 1.76 2.28
N LYS A 49 -8.46 1.39 3.50
CA LYS A 49 -7.36 0.45 3.71
C LYS A 49 -7.97 -0.94 3.74
N ASP A 50 -7.38 -1.86 3.00
CA ASP A 50 -7.73 -3.27 3.10
C ASP A 50 -7.05 -3.86 4.33
N GLU A 51 -7.83 -4.34 5.30
CA GLU A 51 -7.30 -4.96 6.53
C GLU A 51 -6.55 -6.27 6.26
N SER A 52 -6.72 -6.87 5.07
CA SER A 52 -6.03 -8.10 4.66
C SER A 52 -4.67 -7.86 4.02
N VAL A 53 -4.35 -6.61 3.66
CA VAL A 53 -3.02 -6.23 3.19
C VAL A 53 -2.19 -5.93 4.43
N GLU A 54 -1.34 -6.87 4.84
CA GLU A 54 -0.25 -6.59 5.78
C GLU A 54 0.58 -5.43 5.22
N ASP A 55 0.28 -4.23 5.71
CA ASP A 55 0.89 -2.98 5.30
C ASP A 55 2.39 -3.12 5.59
N SER A 56 3.24 -3.17 4.56
CA SER A 56 4.71 -3.14 4.73
C SER A 56 5.17 -1.91 5.52
N ALA A 57 4.33 -0.87 5.62
CA ALA A 57 4.53 0.30 6.46
C ALA A 57 4.09 0.13 7.94
N ASN A 58 3.35 -0.94 8.28
CA ASN A 58 3.05 -1.39 9.65
C ASN A 58 3.89 -2.60 10.06
N LEU A 59 5.04 -2.82 9.41
CA LEU A 59 6.06 -3.64 10.05
C LEU A 59 6.36 -2.97 11.40
N PRO A 60 6.31 -3.71 12.54
CA PRO A 60 6.76 -3.15 13.80
C PRO A 60 8.15 -2.55 13.56
N GLU A 61 8.43 -1.38 14.17
CA GLU A 61 9.76 -0.78 14.10
C GLU A 61 10.79 -1.90 14.23
N PRO A 62 11.74 -2.02 13.28
CA PRO A 62 12.63 -3.15 13.25
C PRO A 62 13.23 -3.28 14.64
N LYS A 63 12.83 -4.35 15.37
CA LYS A 63 13.40 -4.71 16.67
C LYS A 63 14.87 -5.10 16.56
N VAL A 64 15.40 -5.06 15.34
CA VAL A 64 16.78 -5.31 15.00
C VAL A 64 17.59 -4.14 15.54
N SER A 65 18.43 -4.39 16.55
CA SER A 65 19.35 -3.40 17.05
C SER A 65 20.39 -3.07 15.98
N ILE A 66 20.96 -1.87 16.00
CA ILE A 66 22.09 -1.52 15.11
C ILE A 66 23.23 -2.54 15.30
N GLU A 67 23.42 -3.04 16.51
CA GLU A 67 24.35 -4.11 16.86
C GLU A 67 24.06 -5.41 16.10
N ASP A 68 22.80 -5.84 16.01
CA ASP A 68 22.43 -7.07 15.28
C ASP A 68 22.70 -6.93 13.78
N ILE A 69 22.50 -5.72 13.22
CA ILE A 69 22.80 -5.43 11.81
C ILE A 69 24.32 -5.52 11.59
N LEU A 70 25.11 -4.93 12.49
CA LEU A 70 26.56 -4.95 12.41
C LEU A 70 27.12 -6.37 12.52
N GLU A 71 26.61 -7.17 13.45
CA GLU A 71 27.01 -8.58 13.61
C GLU A 71 26.69 -9.39 12.35
N ASN A 72 25.51 -9.20 11.75
CA ASN A 72 25.15 -9.88 10.51
C ASN A 72 26.04 -9.46 9.33
N LEU A 73 26.36 -8.17 9.22
CA LEU A 73 27.28 -7.66 8.20
C LEU A 73 28.70 -8.19 8.39
N GLU A 74 29.17 -8.34 9.63
CA GLU A 74 30.48 -8.95 9.93
C GLU A 74 30.49 -10.43 9.56
N TYR A 75 29.44 -11.18 9.88
CA TYR A 75 29.30 -12.58 9.46
C TYR A 75 29.30 -12.75 7.94
N VAL A 76 28.52 -11.92 7.23
CA VAL A 76 28.49 -11.94 5.76
C VAL A 76 29.87 -11.61 5.18
N LYS A 77 30.58 -10.65 5.78
CA LYS A 77 31.94 -10.28 5.37
C LYS A 77 32.92 -11.45 5.54
N SER A 78 32.87 -12.19 6.66
CA SER A 78 33.78 -13.33 6.87
C SER A 78 33.54 -14.45 5.86
N GLU A 79 32.28 -14.74 5.52
CA GLU A 79 31.94 -15.72 4.49
C GLU A 79 32.52 -15.31 3.12
N PHE A 80 32.45 -14.03 2.76
CA PHE A 80 33.07 -13.54 1.53
C PHE A 80 34.60 -13.61 1.56
N GLU A 81 35.23 -13.35 2.71
CA GLU A 81 36.68 -13.48 2.87
C GLU A 81 37.12 -14.95 2.73
N GLU A 82 36.39 -15.90 3.33
CA GLU A 82 36.65 -17.34 3.17
C GLU A 82 36.51 -17.79 1.71
N ILE A 83 35.41 -17.40 1.03
CA ILE A 83 35.21 -17.70 -0.39
C ILE A 83 36.35 -17.11 -1.23
N ASN A 84 36.82 -15.90 -0.93
CA ASN A 84 37.91 -15.26 -1.65
C ASN A 84 39.26 -15.96 -1.40
N GLU A 85 39.51 -16.48 -0.19
CA GLU A 85 40.69 -17.30 0.10
C GLU A 85 40.65 -18.67 -0.60
N GLU A 86 39.46 -19.30 -0.68
CA GLU A 86 39.28 -20.53 -1.44
C GLU A 86 39.50 -20.33 -2.95
N LEU A 87 39.05 -19.19 -3.50
CA LEU A 87 39.23 -18.83 -4.91
C LEU A 87 40.63 -18.29 -5.26
N GLY A 88 41.41 -17.86 -4.26
CA GLY A 88 42.76 -17.31 -4.40
C GLY A 88 43.90 -18.34 -4.42
N LYS A 89 43.56 -19.64 -4.37
CA LYS A 89 44.45 -20.79 -4.63
C LYS A 89 44.19 -21.37 -6.02
#